data_AF-A0A3P1WKL1-F1
#
_entry.id   AF-A0A3P1WKL1-F1
#
_cell.length_a   1.000
_cell.length_b   1.000
_cell.length_c   1.000
_cell.angle_alpha   90.00
_cell.angle_beta   90.00
_cell.angle_gamma   90.00
#
_symmetry.space_group_name_H-M   'P 1'
#
loop_
_entity.id
_entity.type
_entity.pdbx_description
1 polymer ?
#
loop_
_entity_poly.entity_id
_entity_poly.type
_entity_poly.pdbx_seq_one_letter_code
_entity_poly.pdbx_strand_id
1 'polypeptide(L)'
;VLLGIEEEGIPFRIQHIPSGEVIDSAWLAARQSPLLVGIACDQEKLIVHYKNLPASAPLFTLMYQQDNHTRRSIGNNAARLVKGIPFRECHS
;
A
#
# COMPACT_ATOMS: atom_id res chain seq x y z
N VAL A 1 -8.25 -3.58 1.47
CA VAL A 1 -6.94 -3.03 1.87
C VAL A 1 -6.97 -2.47 3.27
N LEU A 2 -7.72 -1.38 3.56
CA LEU A 2 -7.70 -0.76 4.88
C LEU A 2 -7.96 -1.73 6.05
N LEU A 3 -8.95 -2.61 5.92
CA LEU A 3 -9.22 -3.67 6.91
C LEU A 3 -8.00 -4.57 7.18
N GLY A 4 -7.20 -4.88 6.16
CA GLY A 4 -5.99 -5.69 6.34
C GLY A 4 -4.88 -4.94 7.09
N ILE A 5 -4.83 -3.61 6.96
CA ILE A 5 -3.91 -2.77 7.72
C ILE A 5 -4.34 -2.73 9.20
N GLU A 6 -5.64 -2.55 9.44
CA GLU A 6 -6.26 -2.54 10.78
C GLU A 6 -6.05 -3.87 11.52
N GLU A 7 -6.26 -5.01 10.87
CA GLU A 7 -6.02 -6.35 11.42
C GLU A 7 -4.60 -6.57 11.93
N GLU A 8 -3.61 -5.97 11.25
CA GLU A 8 -2.20 -6.09 11.64
C GLU A 8 -1.79 -5.03 12.68
N GLY A 9 -2.73 -4.18 13.12
CA GLY A 9 -2.57 -3.22 14.20
C GLY A 9 -1.78 -1.95 13.85
N ILE A 10 -1.69 -1.61 12.55
CA ILE A 10 -0.91 -0.47 12.08
C ILE A 10 -1.82 0.75 11.86
N PRO A 11 -1.51 1.91 12.46
CA PRO A 11 -2.28 3.13 12.20
C PRO A 11 -2.05 3.63 10.78
N PHE A 12 -3.10 4.16 10.16
CA PHE A 12 -3.02 4.82 8.86
C PHE A 12 -3.80 6.13 8.88
N ARG A 13 -3.47 7.01 7.93
CA ARG A 13 -4.18 8.27 7.70
C ARG A 13 -4.56 8.36 6.23
N ILE A 14 -5.81 8.71 5.96
CA ILE A 14 -6.30 8.97 4.59
C ILE A 14 -6.09 10.45 4.28
N GLN A 15 -5.56 10.73 3.09
CA GLN A 15 -5.45 12.07 2.54
C GLN A 15 -6.02 12.05 1.12
N HIS A 16 -6.81 13.06 0.78
CA HIS A 16 -7.30 13.24 -0.58
C HIS A 16 -6.29 14.10 -1.33
N ILE A 17 -5.73 13.55 -2.40
CA ILE A 17 -4.76 14.22 -3.26
C ILE A 17 -5.49 14.60 -4.55
N PRO A 18 -5.37 15.84 -5.06
CA PRO A 18 -5.86 16.18 -6.39
C PRO A 18 -5.16 15.33 -7.46
N SER A 19 -5.78 15.23 -8.65
CA SER A 19 -5.32 14.39 -9.77
C SER A 19 -3.79 14.34 -9.95
N GLY A 20 -3.26 13.15 -10.22
CA GLY A 20 -1.84 12.92 -10.46
C GLY A 20 -1.59 11.46 -10.78
N GLU A 21 -0.36 11.12 -11.12
CA GLU A 21 0.03 9.72 -11.31
C GLU A 21 0.07 9.03 -9.93
N VAL A 22 -0.53 7.84 -9.87
CA VAL A 22 -0.80 7.14 -8.61
C VAL A 22 0.46 6.50 -7.99
N ILE A 23 1.43 6.06 -8.80
CA ILE A 23 2.72 5.55 -8.33
C ILE A 23 3.52 6.71 -7.68
N ASP A 24 3.59 7.87 -8.33
CA ASP A 24 4.22 9.08 -7.80
C ASP A 24 3.57 9.51 -6.49
N SER A 25 2.23 9.46 -6.43
CA SER A 25 1.46 9.77 -5.23
C SER A 25 1.78 8.78 -4.09
N ALA A 26 1.91 7.48 -4.38
CA ALA A 26 2.26 6.48 -3.38
C ALA A 26 3.70 6.65 -2.86
N TRP A 27 4.64 7.00 -3.75
CA TRP A 27 6.02 7.30 -3.38
C TRP A 27 6.11 8.55 -2.49
N LEU A 28 5.40 9.62 -2.84
CA LEU A 28 5.30 10.82 -2.01
C LEU A 28 4.69 10.51 -0.65
N ALA A 29 3.61 9.72 -0.61
CA ALA A 29 3.01 9.27 0.65
C ALA A 29 4.00 8.48 1.51
N ALA A 30 4.83 7.63 0.90
CA ALA A 30 5.85 6.85 1.62
C ALA A 30 6.95 7.73 2.21
N ARG A 31 7.34 8.80 1.51
CA ARG A 31 8.32 9.78 1.99
C ARG A 31 7.80 10.64 3.14
N GLN A 32 6.51 10.94 3.15
CA GLN A 32 5.85 11.73 4.19
C GLN A 32 5.46 10.89 5.42
N SER A 33 5.28 9.58 5.23
CA SER A 33 4.91 8.65 6.29
C SER A 33 6.07 8.43 7.27
N PRO A 34 5.87 8.62 8.59
CA PRO A 34 6.86 8.21 9.61
C PRO A 34 7.16 6.71 9.60
N LEU A 35 6.23 5.90 9.07
CA LEU A 35 6.34 4.45 8.96
C LEU A 35 7.02 4.00 7.66
N LEU A 36 7.50 4.94 6.83
CA LEU A 36 8.21 4.71 5.57
C LEU A 36 7.39 4.03 4.46
N VAL A 37 6.14 3.65 4.76
CA VAL A 37 5.20 3.02 3.83
C VAL A 37 4.15 4.04 3.41
N GLY A 38 3.89 4.08 2.11
CA GLY A 38 2.88 4.94 1.49
C GLY A 38 1.96 4.13 0.60
N ILE A 39 0.69 4.55 0.53
CA ILE A 39 -0.32 3.94 -0.32
C ILE A 39 -1.04 5.05 -1.07
N ALA A 40 -1.24 4.86 -2.37
CA ALA A 40 -2.14 5.68 -3.16
C ALA A 40 -2.99 4.79 -4.07
N CYS A 41 -4.17 5.27 -4.43
CA CYS A 41 -5.08 4.55 -5.31
C CYS A 41 -5.91 5.50 -6.17
N ASP A 42 -6.32 5.00 -7.33
CA ASP A 42 -7.28 5.62 -8.22
C ASP A 42 -8.45 4.63 -8.48
N GLN A 43 -9.21 4.86 -9.55
CA GLN A 43 -10.35 4.00 -9.91
C GLN A 43 -9.93 2.63 -10.48
N GLU A 44 -8.67 2.48 -10.92
CA GLU A 44 -8.17 1.30 -11.61
C GLU A 44 -7.24 0.45 -10.75
N LYS A 45 -6.39 1.09 -9.92
CA LYS A 45 -5.33 0.40 -9.17
C LYS A 45 -5.00 1.09 -7.85
N LEU A 46 -4.33 0.32 -7.00
CA LEU A 46 -3.74 0.76 -5.74
C LEU A 46 -2.27 0.36 -5.72
N ILE A 47 -1.43 1.29 -5.28
CA ILE A 47 0.02 1.13 -5.22
C ILE A 47 0.45 1.21 -3.75
N VAL A 48 1.26 0.24 -3.32
CA VAL A 48 1.98 0.28 -2.05
C VAL A 48 3.45 0.57 -2.35
N HIS A 49 3.96 1.65 -1.79
CA HIS A 49 5.35 2.09 -1.95
C HIS A 49 6.09 2.10 -0.62
N TYR A 50 7.40 1.92 -0.71
CA TYR A 50 8.33 2.06 0.40
C TYR A 50 9.34 3.18 0.11
N LYS A 51 9.69 3.99 1.12
CA LYS A 51 10.55 5.17 0.97
C LYS A 51 11.92 4.86 0.35
N ASN A 52 12.49 3.70 0.66
CA ASN A 52 13.84 3.33 0.22
C ASN A 52 13.86 2.64 -1.14
N LEU A 53 12.70 2.49 -1.81
CA LEU A 53 12.64 2.00 -3.18
C LEU A 53 12.69 3.15 -4.18
N PRO A 54 13.22 2.93 -5.40
CA PRO A 54 13.09 3.87 -6.50
C PRO A 54 11.63 4.20 -6.78
N ALA A 55 11.31 5.46 -7.13
CA ALA A 55 9.94 5.89 -7.40
C ALA A 55 9.24 5.07 -8.49
N SER A 56 10.00 4.57 -9.47
CA SER A 56 9.49 3.74 -10.56
C SER A 56 9.29 2.27 -10.19
N ALA A 57 9.61 1.87 -8.96
CA ALA A 57 9.62 0.48 -8.51
C ALA A 57 8.77 0.33 -7.23
N PRO A 58 7.43 0.42 -7.35
CA PRO A 58 6.55 0.19 -6.21
C PRO A 58 6.66 -1.25 -5.73
N LEU A 59 6.35 -1.47 -4.45
CA LEU A 59 6.47 -2.78 -3.83
C LEU A 59 5.31 -3.70 -4.23
N PHE A 60 4.08 -3.18 -4.20
CA PHE A 60 2.89 -3.91 -4.63
C PHE A 60 2.02 -3.06 -5.53
N THR A 61 1.43 -3.70 -6.53
CA THR A 61 0.38 -3.14 -7.37
C THR A 61 -0.85 -4.05 -7.27
N LEU A 62 -1.99 -3.47 -6.93
CA LEU A 62 -3.26 -4.15 -6.77
C LEU A 62 -4.24 -3.55 -7.78
N MET A 63 -4.75 -4.35 -8.71
CA MET A 63 -5.77 -3.92 -9.67
C MET A 63 -7.15 -3.96 -9.01
N TYR A 64 -8.01 -3.01 -9.36
CA TYR A 64 -9.36 -2.93 -8.81
C TYR A 64 -10.15 -4.21 -9.06
N GLN A 65 -9.94 -4.92 -10.17
CA GLN A 65 -10.68 -6.16 -10.46
C GLN A 65 -10.31 -7.36 -9.58
N GLN A 66 -9.24 -7.27 -8.77
CA GLN A 66 -8.83 -8.36 -7.89
C GLN A 66 -9.82 -8.57 -6.74
N ASP A 67 -9.88 -9.81 -6.28
CA ASP A 67 -10.85 -10.25 -5.28
C ASP A 67 -10.62 -9.66 -3.87
N ASN A 68 -11.61 -9.84 -3.00
CA ASN A 68 -11.55 -9.30 -1.65
C ASN A 68 -10.44 -9.92 -0.80
N HIS A 69 -10.09 -11.19 -1.05
CA HIS A 69 -9.00 -11.86 -0.33
C HIS A 69 -7.65 -11.22 -0.68
N THR A 70 -7.34 -11.03 -1.96
CA THR A 70 -6.13 -10.35 -2.41
C THR A 70 -6.09 -8.91 -1.90
N ARG A 71 -7.21 -8.17 -1.97
CA ARG A 71 -7.30 -6.81 -1.41
C ARG A 71 -7.05 -6.77 0.10
N ARG A 72 -7.45 -7.80 0.86
CA ARG A 72 -7.17 -7.90 2.30
C ARG A 72 -5.70 -8.20 2.54
N SER A 73 -5.17 -9.22 1.85
CA SER A 73 -3.78 -9.67 1.96
C SER A 73 -2.78 -8.55 1.64
N ILE A 74 -3.03 -7.74 0.60
CA ILE A 74 -2.19 -6.56 0.29
C ILE A 74 -2.18 -5.56 1.46
N GLY A 75 -3.32 -5.33 2.11
CA GLY A 75 -3.39 -4.51 3.32
C GLY A 75 -2.57 -5.09 4.47
N ASN A 76 -2.69 -6.40 4.70
CA ASN A 76 -1.89 -7.08 5.71
C ASN A 76 -0.39 -6.95 5.38
N ASN A 77 0.02 -7.20 4.15
CA ASN A 77 1.42 -7.14 3.74
C ASN A 77 2.01 -5.74 3.82
N ALA A 78 1.23 -4.70 3.51
CA ALA A 78 1.65 -3.31 3.73
C ALA A 78 1.92 -3.02 5.22
N ALA A 79 1.11 -3.55 6.13
CA ALA A 79 1.32 -3.41 7.57
C ALA A 79 2.46 -4.30 8.09
N ARG A 80 2.62 -5.51 7.56
CA ARG A 80 3.72 -6.43 7.90
C ARG A 80 5.07 -5.87 7.48
N LEU A 81 5.13 -5.12 6.38
CA LEU A 81 6.30 -4.34 5.98
C LEU A 81 6.72 -3.35 7.07
N VAL A 82 5.78 -2.60 7.63
CA VAL A 82 6.04 -1.65 8.74
C VAL A 82 6.61 -2.38 9.95
N LYS A 83 6.10 -3.59 10.25
CA LYS A 83 6.55 -4.42 11.38
C LYS A 83 7.85 -5.18 11.11
N GLY A 84 8.36 -5.18 9.88
CA GLY A 84 9.57 -5.94 9.51
C GLY A 84 9.40 -7.46 9.59
N ILE A 85 8.17 -7.98 9.41
CA ILE A 85 7.89 -9.42 9.42
C ILE A 85 7.60 -9.94 8.01
N PRO A 86 7.85 -11.23 7.70
CA PRO A 86 7.70 -11.79 6.36
C PRO A 86 6.29 -11.57 5.80
N PHE A 87 6.16 -11.34 4.49
CA PHE A 87 4.84 -11.23 3.87
C PHE A 87 4.06 -12.54 3.94
N ARG A 88 2.73 -12.44 4.04
CA ARG A 88 1.85 -13.58 3.79
C ARG A 88 1.79 -13.84 2.29
N GLU A 89 1.81 -15.11 1.94
CA GLU A 89 1.54 -15.53 0.57
C GLU A 89 0.09 -15.17 0.23
N CYS A 90 -0.10 -14.48 -0.90
CA CYS A 90 -1.40 -14.43 -1.54
C CYS A 90 -1.57 -15.78 -2.25
N HIS A 91 -2.22 -16.76 -1.61
CA HIS A 91 -2.70 -17.92 -2.33
C HIS A 91 -3.80 -17.44 -3.29
N SER A 92 -3.49 -17.51 -4.59
CA SER A 92 -4.45 -17.38 -5.70
C SER A 92 -5.38 -18.58 -5.76
#